data_AF-A0A2V5V2D2-F1
#
_entry.id   AF-A0A2V5V2D2-F1
#
_cell.length_a   1.000
_cell.length_b   1.000
_cell.length_c   1.000
_cell.angle_alpha   90.00
_cell.angle_beta   90.00
_cell.angle_gamma   90.00
#
_symmetry.space_group_name_H-M   'P 1'
#
loop_
_entity.id
_entity.type
_entity.pdbx_description
1 polymer ?
#
loop_
_entity_poly.entity_id
_entity_poly.type
_entity_poly.pdbx_seq_one_letter_code
_entity_poly.pdbx_strand_id
1 'polypeptide(L)'
;MHGAPAERADVIVDFTKFAGQTLVMKNHKPQSPFSNPAPQLPQVMQIRIGTTVSRPGPTSIPSSLLGGRAAIVTGPIAATRYITLNEIDVDEPTWFLNLNGLHFEDAVTETPQVGTVEDWVYINVTGDTHPMHTHLVTFQVIGRTPFDVEAYEEAFEGPNGVTGGHDPSSFATGPEEPPDPTERGFKDTVKANPGYFTRIRAKFDLPTGVTAPQSYVHHCHIVEHEDNDMMRPFTVTA
;
A
#
# COMPACT_ATOMS: atom_id res chain seq x y z
N MET A 1 -1.53 -4.21 -15.13
CA MET A 1 -0.98 -4.35 -13.78
C MET A 1 -0.43 -3.00 -13.39
N HIS A 2 -0.80 -2.49 -12.22
CA HIS A 2 -0.27 -1.24 -11.68
C HIS A 2 0.63 -1.60 -10.50
N GLY A 3 1.93 -1.34 -10.64
CA GLY A 3 2.92 -1.53 -9.57
C GLY A 3 3.44 -0.18 -9.11
N ALA A 4 3.46 0.02 -7.81
CA ALA A 4 4.12 1.12 -7.13
C ALA A 4 5.46 0.63 -6.51
N PRO A 5 6.36 1.53 -6.06
CA PRO A 5 7.55 1.15 -5.30
C PRO A 5 7.27 0.08 -4.25
N ALA A 6 8.19 -0.90 -4.15
CA ALA A 6 8.12 -2.09 -3.30
C ALA A 6 6.97 -3.08 -3.53
N GLU A 7 6.01 -2.81 -4.42
CA GLU A 7 5.08 -3.86 -4.85
C GLU A 7 5.80 -4.91 -5.71
N ARG A 8 5.48 -6.19 -5.46
CA ARG A 8 5.96 -7.31 -6.29
C ARG A 8 4.80 -7.99 -6.98
N ALA A 9 5.09 -8.53 -8.16
CA ALA A 9 4.19 -9.40 -8.88
C ALA A 9 4.94 -10.60 -9.43
N ASP A 10 4.37 -11.78 -9.21
CA ASP A 10 4.80 -13.00 -9.90
C ASP A 10 3.88 -13.20 -11.11
N VAL A 11 4.49 -13.34 -12.29
CA VAL A 11 3.77 -13.37 -13.57
C VAL A 11 4.28 -14.50 -14.46
N ILE A 12 3.34 -15.22 -15.07
CA ILE A 12 3.63 -16.16 -16.15
C ILE A 12 3.22 -15.50 -17.47
N VAL A 13 4.14 -15.48 -18.43
CA VAL A 13 3.89 -14.93 -19.77
C VAL A 13 4.07 -16.03 -20.81
N ASP A 14 3.02 -16.27 -21.60
CA ASP A 14 3.02 -17.27 -22.67
C ASP A 14 3.50 -16.64 -23.99
N PHE A 15 4.70 -17.02 -24.42
CA PHE A 15 5.31 -16.56 -25.67
C PHE A 15 5.10 -17.51 -26.86
N THR A 16 4.36 -18.61 -26.70
CA THR A 16 4.26 -19.68 -27.71
C THR A 16 3.79 -19.21 -29.08
N LYS A 17 2.96 -18.16 -29.14
CA LYS A 17 2.43 -17.58 -30.40
C LYS A 17 3.32 -16.51 -31.02
N PHE A 18 4.48 -16.22 -30.44
CA PHE A 18 5.33 -15.08 -30.81
C PHE A 18 6.73 -15.49 -31.29
N ALA A 19 6.93 -16.74 -31.71
CA ALA A 19 8.22 -17.24 -32.20
C ALA A 19 8.80 -16.34 -33.31
N GLY A 20 10.08 -15.95 -33.16
CA GLY A 20 10.78 -15.07 -34.09
C GLY A 20 10.44 -13.57 -33.96
N GLN A 21 9.49 -13.19 -33.11
CA GLN A 21 9.12 -11.80 -32.90
C GLN A 21 9.99 -11.10 -31.85
N THR A 22 10.03 -9.77 -31.92
CA THR A 22 10.55 -8.92 -30.84
C THR A 22 9.37 -8.16 -30.23
N LEU A 23 9.14 -8.40 -28.94
CA LEU A 23 8.09 -7.74 -28.17
C LEU A 23 8.71 -6.63 -27.31
N VAL A 24 7.95 -5.56 -27.04
CA VAL A 24 8.34 -4.47 -26.15
C VAL A 24 7.42 -4.45 -24.95
N MET A 25 7.98 -4.51 -23.74
CA MET A 25 7.25 -4.24 -22.51
C MET A 25 7.07 -2.73 -22.37
N LYS A 26 5.81 -2.29 -22.37
CA LYS A 26 5.44 -0.89 -22.27
C LYS A 26 5.01 -0.55 -20.84
N ASN A 27 5.23 0.69 -20.47
CA ASN A 27 4.71 1.29 -19.24
C ASN A 27 3.74 2.42 -19.62
N HIS A 28 2.51 2.30 -19.14
CA HIS A 28 1.41 3.19 -19.49
C HIS A 28 1.13 4.15 -18.34
N LYS A 29 0.65 5.35 -18.66
CA LYS A 29 0.15 6.26 -17.64
C LYS A 29 -0.99 5.56 -16.87
N PRO A 30 -0.90 5.46 -15.54
CA PRO A 30 -1.97 4.87 -14.73
C PRO A 30 -3.26 5.70 -14.82
N GLN A 31 -4.40 5.06 -14.60
CA GLN A 31 -5.70 5.74 -14.57
C GLN A 31 -5.98 6.33 -13.18
N SER A 32 -6.79 7.39 -13.14
CA SER A 32 -7.38 7.91 -11.90
C SER A 32 -8.07 6.79 -11.10
N PRO A 33 -8.00 6.79 -9.75
CA PRO A 33 -7.47 7.84 -8.89
C PRO A 33 -5.95 7.76 -8.63
N PHE A 34 -5.22 6.86 -9.29
CA PHE A 34 -3.78 6.82 -9.14
C PHE A 34 -3.15 8.12 -9.68
N SER A 35 -2.30 8.73 -8.87
CA SER A 35 -1.62 9.99 -9.16
C SER A 35 -0.12 9.85 -8.87
N ASN A 36 0.71 10.22 -9.84
CA ASN A 36 2.14 10.43 -9.65
C ASN A 36 2.62 11.62 -10.51
N PRO A 37 3.55 12.44 -10.00
CA PRO A 37 4.09 13.58 -10.77
C PRO A 37 5.22 13.16 -11.71
N ALA A 38 5.70 11.92 -11.61
CA ALA A 38 6.86 11.43 -12.36
C ALA A 38 6.62 11.43 -13.88
N PRO A 39 7.64 11.81 -14.69
CA PRO A 39 7.53 11.79 -16.13
C PRO A 39 7.34 10.36 -16.66
N GLN A 40 6.57 10.24 -17.75
CA GLN A 40 6.29 8.92 -18.32
C GLN A 40 7.54 8.32 -18.97
N LEU A 41 7.90 7.11 -18.53
CA LEU A 41 8.89 6.26 -19.18
C LEU A 41 8.15 5.15 -19.94
N PRO A 42 7.86 5.29 -21.24
CA PRO A 42 6.87 4.46 -21.93
C PRO A 42 7.35 3.05 -22.29
N GLN A 43 8.66 2.79 -22.22
CA GLN A 43 9.27 1.52 -22.61
C GLN A 43 10.17 1.03 -21.47
N VAL A 44 10.08 -0.26 -21.16
CA VAL A 44 10.86 -0.89 -20.08
C VAL A 44 11.97 -1.74 -20.67
N MET A 45 11.60 -2.75 -21.47
CA MET A 45 12.55 -3.71 -22.05
C MET A 45 12.02 -4.34 -23.35
N GLN A 46 12.92 -4.99 -24.09
CA GLN A 46 12.58 -5.85 -25.22
C GLN A 46 12.69 -7.33 -24.85
N ILE A 47 11.77 -8.14 -25.36
CA ILE A 47 11.79 -9.60 -25.25
C ILE A 47 11.89 -10.16 -26.67
N ARG A 48 13.02 -10.81 -26.98
CA ARG A 48 13.30 -11.38 -28.31
C ARG A 48 13.05 -12.87 -28.27
N ILE A 49 12.03 -13.32 -28.97
CA ILE A 49 11.54 -14.69 -28.87
C ILE A 49 12.24 -15.56 -29.92
N GLY A 50 12.97 -16.57 -29.44
CA GLY A 50 13.60 -17.57 -30.30
C GLY A 50 12.58 -18.40 -31.09
N THR A 51 13.05 -19.12 -32.10
CA THR A 51 12.24 -20.05 -32.91
C THR A 51 12.36 -21.50 -32.44
N THR A 52 13.26 -21.77 -31.49
CA THR A 52 13.50 -23.11 -30.93
C THR A 52 13.35 -23.07 -29.41
N VAL A 53 12.84 -24.16 -28.83
CA VAL A 53 12.65 -24.33 -27.38
C VAL A 53 13.52 -25.49 -26.93
N SER A 54 14.51 -25.20 -26.07
CA SER A 54 15.39 -26.23 -25.51
C SER A 54 14.80 -26.89 -24.26
N ARG A 55 13.93 -26.16 -23.53
CA ARG A 55 13.23 -26.62 -22.34
C ARG A 55 11.80 -26.11 -22.35
N PRO A 56 10.80 -26.97 -22.61
CA PRO A 56 9.39 -26.57 -22.57
C PRO A 56 8.98 -26.08 -21.17
N GLY A 57 8.19 -25.01 -21.12
CA GLY A 57 7.52 -24.56 -19.91
C GLY A 57 6.28 -25.41 -19.58
N PRO A 58 5.53 -25.05 -18.52
CA PRO A 58 4.26 -25.71 -18.20
C PRO A 58 3.27 -25.58 -19.37
N THR A 59 2.54 -26.66 -19.68
CA THR A 59 1.55 -26.72 -20.78
C THR A 59 0.17 -26.20 -20.37
N SER A 60 -0.04 -25.93 -19.09
CA SER A 60 -1.27 -25.38 -18.54
C SER A 60 -0.97 -24.54 -17.31
N ILE A 61 -1.81 -23.54 -17.06
CA ILE A 61 -1.81 -22.75 -15.83
C ILE A 61 -2.89 -23.32 -14.91
N PRO A 62 -2.59 -23.66 -13.65
CA PRO A 62 -3.59 -24.10 -12.70
C PRO A 62 -4.72 -23.06 -12.58
N SER A 63 -5.97 -23.51 -12.55
CA SER A 63 -7.12 -22.63 -12.29
C SER A 63 -7.17 -22.12 -10.85
N SER A 64 -6.38 -22.71 -9.97
CA SER A 64 -6.17 -22.31 -8.57
C SER A 64 -4.73 -22.55 -8.14
N LEU A 65 -4.17 -21.62 -7.37
CA LEU A 65 -2.86 -21.80 -6.72
C LEU A 65 -3.03 -22.54 -5.38
N LEU A 66 -2.00 -23.29 -4.99
CA LEU A 66 -1.94 -23.98 -3.69
C LEU A 66 -2.06 -22.95 -2.54
N GLY A 67 -2.84 -23.27 -1.51
CA GLY A 67 -3.16 -22.36 -0.40
C GLY A 67 -4.51 -21.66 -0.51
N GLY A 68 -5.19 -21.76 -1.66
CA GLY A 68 -6.48 -21.08 -1.90
C GLY A 68 -6.36 -19.55 -1.92
N ARG A 69 -7.48 -18.83 -2.04
CA ARG A 69 -7.47 -17.44 -1.58
C ARG A 69 -7.14 -17.50 -0.09
N ALA A 70 -6.12 -16.78 0.34
CA ALA A 70 -5.94 -16.47 1.74
C ALA A 70 -7.32 -16.14 2.31
N ALA A 71 -7.82 -16.98 3.25
CA ALA A 71 -9.02 -16.60 3.97
C ALA A 71 -8.77 -15.20 4.52
N ILE A 72 -9.79 -14.33 4.49
CA ILE A 72 -9.67 -13.04 5.17
C ILE A 72 -9.15 -13.34 6.57
N VAL A 73 -8.14 -12.63 7.07
CA VAL A 73 -7.66 -12.79 8.44
C VAL A 73 -8.90 -12.78 9.33
N THR A 74 -9.24 -13.97 9.83
CA THR A 74 -10.54 -14.27 10.42
C THR A 74 -10.35 -14.21 11.92
N GLY A 75 -11.06 -13.27 12.55
CA GLY A 75 -10.97 -13.00 13.97
C GLY A 75 -11.71 -11.73 14.33
N PRO A 76 -11.99 -11.49 15.62
CA PRO A 76 -12.46 -10.19 16.07
C PRO A 76 -11.40 -9.14 15.75
N ILE A 77 -11.83 -8.00 15.21
CA ILE A 77 -10.96 -6.84 15.00
C ILE A 77 -10.75 -6.19 16.37
N ALA A 78 -9.52 -6.27 16.88
CA ALA A 78 -9.16 -5.76 18.19
C ALA A 78 -9.14 -4.23 18.22
N ALA A 79 -8.71 -3.61 17.11
CA ALA A 79 -8.68 -2.16 16.93
C ALA A 79 -8.77 -1.78 15.45
N THR A 80 -9.27 -0.57 15.20
CA THR A 80 -9.13 0.14 13.93
C THR A 80 -8.25 1.37 14.17
N ARG A 81 -7.19 1.55 13.38
CA ARG A 81 -6.30 2.71 13.46
C ARG A 81 -6.50 3.59 12.23
N TYR A 82 -6.79 4.85 12.46
CA TYR A 82 -6.97 5.86 11.42
C TYR A 82 -5.67 6.65 11.28
N ILE A 83 -5.01 6.49 10.13
CA ILE A 83 -3.68 7.03 9.87
C ILE A 83 -3.78 8.03 8.73
N THR A 84 -3.52 9.30 8.99
CA THR A 84 -3.55 10.36 7.97
C THR A 84 -2.21 10.48 7.28
N LEU A 85 -2.25 10.80 5.98
CA LEU A 85 -1.09 10.97 5.11
C LEU A 85 -1.04 12.44 4.73
N ASN A 86 0.02 13.15 5.10
CA ASN A 86 0.13 14.59 4.90
C ASN A 86 1.35 14.95 4.05
N GLU A 87 1.22 16.01 3.28
CA GLU A 87 2.28 16.72 2.54
C GLU A 87 2.23 18.19 2.95
N ILE A 88 3.31 18.71 3.54
CA ILE A 88 3.36 20.04 4.14
C ILE A 88 4.33 20.92 3.36
N ASP A 89 3.90 22.16 3.07
CA ASP A 89 4.70 23.19 2.41
C ASP A 89 5.41 22.73 1.13
N VAL A 90 4.74 21.94 0.27
CA VAL A 90 5.32 21.23 -0.90
C VAL A 90 6.09 22.10 -1.90
N ASP A 91 5.86 23.41 -1.91
CA ASP A 91 6.53 24.38 -2.78
C ASP A 91 7.75 25.06 -2.12
N GLU A 92 8.02 24.78 -0.86
CA GLU A 92 9.06 25.42 -0.05
C GLU A 92 10.23 24.47 0.26
N PRO A 93 11.47 24.97 0.48
CA PRO A 93 12.60 24.13 0.87
C PRO A 93 12.43 23.41 2.22
N THR A 94 11.47 23.86 3.03
CA THR A 94 11.12 23.27 4.34
C THR A 94 10.05 22.19 4.23
N TRP A 95 9.62 21.83 3.03
CA TRP A 95 8.61 20.80 2.82
C TRP A 95 8.96 19.51 3.54
N PHE A 96 7.93 18.84 4.03
CA PHE A 96 8.04 17.51 4.62
C PHE A 96 6.71 16.77 4.49
N LEU A 97 6.78 15.46 4.58
CA LEU A 97 5.62 14.59 4.71
C LEU A 97 5.61 13.97 6.09
N ASN A 98 4.43 13.55 6.52
CA ASN A 98 4.30 12.86 7.78
C ASN A 98 3.10 11.91 7.79
N LEU A 99 3.05 11.10 8.84
CA LEU A 99 1.86 10.34 9.19
C LEU A 99 1.30 10.93 10.49
N ASN A 100 -0.02 11.14 10.57
CA ASN A 100 -0.73 11.61 11.76
C ASN A 100 -0.37 13.03 12.26
N GLY A 101 0.32 13.85 11.48
CA GLY A 101 0.85 15.14 11.91
C GLY A 101 2.12 15.02 12.75
N LEU A 102 2.81 13.87 12.71
CA LEU A 102 3.93 13.53 13.60
C LEU A 102 5.21 13.22 12.81
N HIS A 103 6.35 13.67 13.34
CA HIS A 103 7.68 13.31 12.84
C HIS A 103 8.08 11.89 13.23
N PHE A 104 9.08 11.32 12.57
CA PHE A 104 9.60 9.99 12.89
C PHE A 104 10.05 9.87 14.35
N GLU A 105 10.71 10.89 14.89
CA GLU A 105 11.27 10.91 16.25
C GLU A 105 10.22 11.18 17.35
N ASP A 106 8.99 11.54 16.98
CA ASP A 106 7.91 11.73 17.96
C ASP A 106 7.54 10.40 18.64
N ALA A 107 6.95 10.49 19.84
CA ALA A 107 6.56 9.31 20.61
C ALA A 107 5.67 8.34 19.81
N VAL A 108 5.95 7.03 19.90
CA VAL A 108 5.19 5.99 19.19
C VAL A 108 3.70 6.02 19.50
N THR A 109 2.86 5.92 18.46
CA THR A 109 1.39 5.95 18.59
C THR A 109 0.76 4.60 18.20
N GLU A 110 1.28 3.93 17.17
CA GLU A 110 0.81 2.62 16.76
C GLU A 110 1.40 1.52 17.66
N THR A 111 0.54 0.88 18.44
CA THR A 111 0.91 -0.09 19.48
C THR A 111 0.05 -1.36 19.44
N PRO A 112 0.08 -2.15 18.34
CA PRO A 112 -0.69 -3.39 18.26
C PRO A 112 -0.24 -4.40 19.31
N GLN A 113 -1.15 -5.25 19.80
CA GLN A 113 -0.81 -6.34 20.72
C GLN A 113 -0.50 -7.63 19.96
N VAL A 114 0.45 -8.45 20.45
CA VAL A 114 0.78 -9.75 19.84
C VAL A 114 -0.47 -10.61 19.70
N GLY A 115 -0.67 -11.20 18.53
CA GLY A 115 -1.77 -12.11 18.25
C GLY A 115 -3.07 -11.43 17.82
N THR A 116 -3.15 -10.11 17.90
CA THR A 116 -4.36 -9.38 17.54
C THR A 116 -4.48 -9.16 16.03
N VAL A 117 -5.72 -9.00 15.59
CA VAL A 117 -6.06 -8.59 14.23
C VAL A 117 -6.52 -7.15 14.30
N GLU A 118 -5.93 -6.27 13.49
CA GLU A 118 -6.32 -4.87 13.43
C GLU A 118 -6.61 -4.45 11.98
N ASP A 119 -7.51 -3.48 11.84
CA ASP A 119 -7.68 -2.72 10.61
C ASP A 119 -6.82 -1.45 10.70
N TRP A 120 -5.97 -1.20 9.71
CA TRP A 120 -5.28 0.08 9.56
C TRP A 120 -5.86 0.79 8.34
N VAL A 121 -6.27 2.04 8.52
CA VAL A 121 -6.96 2.86 7.53
C VAL A 121 -6.06 4.03 7.17
N TYR A 122 -5.46 3.96 5.98
CA TYR A 122 -4.64 5.03 5.41
C TYR A 122 -5.53 6.06 4.72
N ILE A 123 -5.63 7.25 5.30
CA ILE A 123 -6.50 8.36 4.87
C ILE A 123 -5.64 9.35 4.10
N ASN A 124 -5.76 9.31 2.77
CA ASN A 124 -4.95 10.14 1.91
C ASN A 124 -5.64 11.47 1.60
N VAL A 125 -5.21 12.53 2.28
CA VAL A 125 -5.66 13.91 2.06
C VAL A 125 -4.80 14.65 1.01
N THR A 126 -3.73 14.04 0.50
CA THR A 126 -2.79 14.67 -0.43
C THR A 126 -3.15 14.42 -1.91
N GLY A 127 -2.41 15.06 -2.82
CA GLY A 127 -2.57 14.93 -4.27
C GLY A 127 -1.87 13.72 -4.90
N ASP A 128 -1.03 13.00 -4.16
CA ASP A 128 -0.20 11.90 -4.65
C ASP A 128 -0.64 10.52 -4.15
N THR A 129 -0.39 9.47 -4.93
CA THR A 129 -0.58 8.10 -4.46
C THR A 129 0.62 7.62 -3.66
N HIS A 130 0.39 7.29 -2.39
CA HIS A 130 1.44 6.80 -1.49
C HIS A 130 1.43 5.27 -1.41
N PRO A 131 2.51 4.57 -1.82
CA PRO A 131 2.68 3.14 -1.57
C PRO A 131 3.04 2.89 -0.11
N MET A 132 2.03 2.67 0.74
CA MET A 132 2.22 2.44 2.16
C MET A 132 2.71 1.01 2.42
N HIS A 133 3.89 0.88 3.02
CA HIS A 133 4.51 -0.36 3.45
C HIS A 133 4.45 -0.52 4.97
N THR A 134 4.15 -1.74 5.44
CA THR A 134 4.19 -2.10 6.86
C THR A 134 5.18 -3.24 7.08
N HIS A 135 6.18 -3.03 7.93
CA HIS A 135 7.11 -4.09 8.31
C HIS A 135 6.41 -5.21 9.10
N LEU A 136 7.11 -6.33 9.30
CA LEU A 136 6.69 -7.54 10.03
C LEU A 136 5.56 -8.33 9.39
N VAL A 137 4.46 -7.67 9.03
CA VAL A 137 3.21 -8.33 8.65
C VAL A 137 3.02 -8.33 7.13
N THR A 138 2.30 -9.34 6.66
CA THR A 138 1.52 -9.19 5.43
C THR A 138 0.05 -8.99 5.83
N PHE A 139 -0.68 -8.28 4.98
CA PHE A 139 -2.05 -7.86 5.20
C PHE A 139 -2.90 -8.11 3.96
N GLN A 140 -4.21 -8.01 4.14
CA GLN A 140 -5.16 -8.00 3.03
C GLN A 140 -5.70 -6.59 2.84
N VAL A 141 -5.84 -6.18 1.58
CA VAL A 141 -6.57 -4.96 1.24
C VAL A 141 -8.06 -5.28 1.32
N ILE A 142 -8.78 -4.59 2.19
CA ILE A 142 -10.20 -4.82 2.38
C ILE A 142 -11.02 -3.98 1.41
N GLY A 143 -10.59 -2.73 1.18
CA GLY A 143 -11.24 -1.84 0.24
C GLY A 143 -10.72 -0.41 0.32
N ARG A 144 -11.31 0.44 -0.50
CA ARG A 144 -11.02 1.88 -0.54
C ARG A 144 -12.33 2.63 -0.63
N THR A 145 -12.47 3.74 0.09
CA THR A 145 -13.70 4.53 0.06
C THR A 145 -13.36 5.97 -0.29
N PRO A 146 -14.01 6.57 -1.32
CA PRO A 146 -13.82 7.98 -1.63
C PRO A 146 -14.45 8.83 -0.53
N PHE A 147 -13.83 9.97 -0.22
CA PHE A 147 -14.31 10.87 0.82
C PHE A 147 -14.12 12.34 0.46
N ASP A 148 -14.79 13.22 1.19
CA ASP A 148 -14.67 14.67 1.10
C ASP A 148 -13.41 15.11 1.87
N VAL A 149 -12.33 15.34 1.12
CA VAL A 149 -11.02 15.70 1.69
C VAL A 149 -11.07 17.06 2.38
N GLU A 150 -11.66 18.06 1.71
CA GLU A 150 -11.71 19.45 2.20
C GLU A 150 -12.47 19.52 3.53
N ALA A 151 -13.64 18.88 3.61
CA ALA A 151 -14.41 18.83 4.85
C ALA A 151 -13.69 18.07 5.98
N TYR A 152 -12.93 17.02 5.63
CA TYR A 152 -12.16 16.25 6.60
C TYR A 152 -10.94 17.03 7.13
N GLU A 153 -10.25 17.75 6.25
CA GLU A 153 -9.17 18.67 6.62
C GLU A 153 -9.70 19.78 7.54
N GLU A 154 -10.78 20.48 7.16
CA GLU A 154 -11.40 21.54 7.97
C GLU A 154 -11.73 21.05 9.40
N ALA A 155 -12.13 19.79 9.55
CA ALA A 155 -12.50 19.22 10.84
C ALA A 155 -11.31 18.86 11.74
N PHE A 156 -10.15 18.49 11.17
CA PHE A 156 -9.09 17.79 11.90
C PHE A 156 -7.66 18.28 11.64
N GLU A 157 -7.51 19.36 10.87
CA GLU A 157 -6.22 20.02 10.64
C GLU A 157 -5.52 20.40 11.95
N GLY A 158 -4.22 20.16 12.00
CA GLY A 158 -3.34 20.54 13.10
C GLY A 158 -2.09 21.27 12.58
N PRO A 159 -1.15 21.62 13.48
CA PRO A 159 0.02 22.42 13.12
C PRO A 159 0.90 21.85 12.00
N ASN A 160 0.90 20.52 11.83
CA ASN A 160 1.71 19.79 10.86
C ASN A 160 0.83 18.97 9.89
N GLY A 161 -0.36 19.46 9.58
CA GLY A 161 -1.37 18.75 8.78
C GLY A 161 -2.39 18.00 9.63
N VAL A 162 -3.19 17.17 8.97
CA VAL A 162 -4.33 16.49 9.61
C VAL A 162 -3.83 15.47 10.62
N THR A 163 -4.37 15.55 11.84
CA THR A 163 -4.01 14.65 12.93
C THR A 163 -4.60 13.24 12.73
N GLY A 164 -3.94 12.22 13.27
CA GLY A 164 -4.43 10.84 13.22
C GLY A 164 -5.57 10.54 14.20
N GLY A 165 -6.17 9.35 14.06
CA GLY A 165 -7.14 8.80 15.02
C GLY A 165 -8.61 9.15 14.77
N HIS A 166 -8.93 9.92 13.72
CA HIS A 166 -10.30 10.31 13.39
C HIS A 166 -10.89 9.38 12.32
N ASP A 167 -12.12 8.91 12.55
CA ASP A 167 -12.84 8.05 11.60
C ASP A 167 -13.39 8.88 10.42
N PRO A 168 -12.99 8.62 9.16
CA PRO A 168 -13.42 9.39 8.00
C PRO A 168 -14.80 8.98 7.46
N SER A 169 -15.47 7.99 8.05
CA SER A 169 -16.70 7.41 7.49
C SER A 169 -17.85 8.40 7.30
N SER A 170 -17.97 9.42 8.16
CA SER A 170 -18.98 10.49 7.98
C SER A 170 -18.70 11.42 6.81
N PHE A 171 -17.49 11.38 6.26
CA PHE A 171 -17.05 12.17 5.10
C PHE A 171 -17.07 11.34 3.81
N ALA A 172 -17.48 10.07 3.87
CA ALA A 172 -17.53 9.20 2.69
C ALA A 172 -18.49 9.77 1.62
N THR A 173 -17.99 9.89 0.39
CA THR A 173 -18.76 10.39 -0.77
C THR A 173 -19.27 9.26 -1.67
N GLY A 174 -18.96 8.01 -1.32
CA GLY A 174 -19.38 6.81 -2.02
C GLY A 174 -19.21 5.55 -1.18
N PRO A 175 -19.63 4.37 -1.69
CA PRO A 175 -19.45 3.10 -1.00
C PRO A 175 -17.98 2.65 -0.99
N GLU A 176 -17.63 1.72 -0.10
CA GLU A 176 -16.32 1.04 -0.13
C GLU A 176 -16.21 0.20 -1.41
N GLU A 177 -15.19 0.49 -2.20
CA GLU A 177 -14.81 -0.24 -3.40
C GLU A 177 -13.98 -1.48 -3.02
N PRO A 178 -14.28 -2.65 -3.59
CA PRO A 178 -13.52 -3.86 -3.29
C PRO A 178 -12.09 -3.76 -3.86
N PRO A 179 -11.13 -4.53 -3.31
CA PRO A 179 -9.76 -4.58 -3.81
C PRO A 179 -9.72 -5.06 -5.27
N ASP A 180 -8.75 -4.53 -6.01
CA ASP A 180 -8.42 -4.98 -7.37
C ASP A 180 -8.24 -6.50 -7.39
N PRO A 181 -8.55 -7.20 -8.49
CA PRO A 181 -8.33 -8.64 -8.59
C PRO A 181 -6.91 -9.10 -8.20
N THR A 182 -5.89 -8.27 -8.46
CA THR A 182 -4.48 -8.52 -8.12
C THR A 182 -4.13 -8.18 -6.66
N GLU A 183 -5.05 -7.62 -5.89
CA GLU A 183 -4.86 -7.25 -4.48
C GLU A 183 -5.64 -8.13 -3.51
N ARG A 184 -6.39 -9.12 -4.02
CA ARG A 184 -7.21 -10.05 -3.21
C ARG A 184 -6.42 -11.14 -2.48
N GLY A 185 -5.09 -11.07 -2.54
CA GLY A 185 -4.17 -11.93 -1.80
C GLY A 185 -3.59 -11.22 -0.58
N PHE A 186 -2.45 -11.71 -0.10
CA PHE A 186 -1.63 -10.97 0.87
C PHE A 186 -0.71 -9.98 0.17
N LYS A 187 -0.55 -8.82 0.78
CA LYS A 187 0.37 -7.74 0.39
C LYS A 187 1.10 -7.25 1.64
N ASP A 188 2.16 -6.50 1.47
CA ASP A 188 2.84 -5.74 2.52
C ASP A 188 3.03 -4.27 2.13
N THR A 189 2.74 -3.93 0.87
CA THR A 189 2.68 -2.56 0.36
C THR A 189 1.35 -2.34 -0.35
N VAL A 190 0.63 -1.27 -0.03
CA VAL A 190 -0.66 -0.89 -0.63
C VAL A 190 -0.62 0.53 -1.17
N LYS A 191 -1.24 0.75 -2.33
CA LYS A 191 -1.48 2.10 -2.87
C LYS A 191 -2.61 2.77 -2.09
N ALA A 192 -2.29 3.85 -1.38
CA ALA A 192 -3.25 4.79 -0.81
C ALA A 192 -3.45 5.95 -1.80
N ASN A 193 -4.58 5.95 -2.52
CA ASN A 193 -4.83 6.93 -3.59
C ASN A 193 -5.41 8.24 -3.04
N PRO A 194 -5.14 9.40 -3.67
CA PRO A 194 -5.71 10.71 -3.33
C PRO A 194 -7.23 10.68 -3.23
N GLY A 195 -7.78 11.27 -2.16
CA GLY A 195 -9.24 11.36 -1.96
C GLY A 195 -9.91 10.04 -1.60
N TYR A 196 -9.13 9.03 -1.19
CA TYR A 196 -9.64 7.77 -0.65
C TYR A 196 -9.02 7.49 0.72
N PHE A 197 -9.80 6.86 1.59
CA PHE A 197 -9.24 6.11 2.70
C PHE A 197 -9.17 4.61 2.35
N THR A 198 -7.98 4.03 2.51
CA THR A 198 -7.64 2.66 2.13
C THR A 198 -7.52 1.80 3.37
N ARG A 199 -8.33 0.74 3.47
CA ARG A 199 -8.36 -0.15 4.63
C ARG A 199 -7.58 -1.43 4.35
N ILE A 200 -6.58 -1.70 5.20
CA ILE A 200 -5.88 -2.97 5.26
C ILE A 200 -6.22 -3.71 6.54
N ARG A 201 -6.10 -5.04 6.53
CA ARG A 201 -6.29 -5.91 7.69
C ARG A 201 -5.08 -6.80 7.88
N ALA A 202 -4.47 -6.73 9.06
CA ALA A 202 -3.27 -7.49 9.40
C ALA A 202 -3.45 -8.24 10.72
N LYS A 203 -2.77 -9.38 10.84
CA LYS A 203 -2.55 -10.03 12.13
C LYS A 203 -1.14 -9.69 12.61
N PHE A 204 -1.01 -9.11 13.79
CA PHE A 204 0.27 -8.72 14.37
C PHE A 204 0.84 -9.84 15.23
N ASP A 205 1.50 -10.80 14.58
CA ASP A 205 2.26 -11.87 15.24
C ASP A 205 3.76 -11.58 15.19
N LEU A 206 4.47 -11.94 16.27
CA LEU A 206 5.94 -11.95 16.27
C LEU A 206 6.49 -13.28 15.74
N PRO A 207 7.67 -13.27 15.11
CA PRO A 207 8.33 -14.51 14.68
C PRO A 207 8.57 -15.47 15.85
N THR A 208 8.62 -16.77 15.57
CA THR A 208 8.85 -17.79 16.61
C THR A 208 10.13 -17.51 17.40
N GLY A 209 10.01 -17.47 18.73
CA GLY A 209 11.12 -17.20 19.64
C GLY A 209 11.37 -15.72 19.94
N VAL A 210 10.64 -14.80 19.30
CA VAL A 210 10.71 -13.36 19.57
C VAL A 210 9.62 -12.97 20.58
N THR A 211 9.99 -12.21 21.61
CA THR A 211 9.09 -11.75 22.67
C THR A 211 8.84 -10.25 22.57
N ALA A 212 7.59 -9.82 22.84
CA ALA A 212 7.25 -8.41 22.93
C ALA A 212 7.93 -7.72 24.14
N PRO A 213 8.15 -6.39 24.10
CA PRO A 213 7.85 -5.51 22.96
C PRO A 213 8.89 -5.61 21.83
N GLN A 214 8.45 -5.39 20.58
CA GLN A 214 9.34 -5.25 19.42
C GLN A 214 8.89 -4.07 18.56
N SER A 215 9.85 -3.25 18.13
CA SER A 215 9.59 -2.06 17.31
C SER A 215 9.93 -2.33 15.84
N TYR A 216 9.06 -1.83 14.98
CA TYR A 216 9.13 -1.91 13.52
C TYR A 216 8.70 -0.56 12.94
N VAL A 217 8.63 -0.42 11.62
CA VAL A 217 8.21 0.81 10.96
C VAL A 217 7.09 0.58 9.95
N HIS A 218 6.30 1.62 9.71
CA HIS A 218 5.43 1.73 8.56
C HIS A 218 5.66 3.09 7.90
N HIS A 219 5.64 3.11 6.58
CA HIS A 219 6.07 4.28 5.82
C HIS A 219 5.54 4.28 4.40
N CYS A 220 5.55 5.46 3.77
CA CYS A 220 5.49 5.55 2.33
C CYS A 220 6.78 4.99 1.73
N HIS A 221 6.67 4.18 0.68
CA HIS A 221 7.83 3.56 0.03
C HIS A 221 8.31 4.34 -1.22
N ILE A 222 7.85 5.58 -1.40
CA ILE A 222 8.57 6.57 -2.20
C ILE A 222 9.72 7.05 -1.32
N VAL A 223 10.96 6.74 -1.69
CA VAL A 223 12.13 6.94 -0.82
C VAL A 223 12.28 8.41 -0.42
N GLU A 224 12.02 9.33 -1.35
CA GLU A 224 12.05 10.76 -1.08
C GLU A 224 11.00 11.21 -0.06
N HIS A 225 9.86 10.50 0.01
CA HIS A 225 8.82 10.76 1.00
C HIS A 225 9.20 10.12 2.34
N GLU A 226 9.73 8.89 2.32
CA GLU A 226 10.22 8.15 3.48
C GLU A 226 11.25 8.95 4.28
N ASP A 227 12.27 9.48 3.60
CA ASP A 227 13.40 10.18 4.21
C ASP A 227 13.05 11.60 4.71
N ASN A 228 11.87 12.13 4.40
CA ASN A 228 11.50 13.53 4.69
C ASN A 228 9.99 13.75 4.85
N ASP A 229 9.26 13.10 5.76
CA ASP A 229 9.63 12.23 6.88
C ASP A 229 8.46 11.25 7.10
N MET A 230 7.96 10.66 6.00
CA MET A 230 6.71 9.88 5.96
C MET A 230 6.90 8.44 6.47
N MET A 231 7.57 8.31 7.60
CA MET A 231 7.86 7.07 8.30
C MET A 231 7.53 7.22 9.77
N ARG A 232 6.89 6.22 10.36
CA ARG A 232 6.63 6.17 11.81
C ARG A 232 6.99 4.82 12.39
N PRO A 233 7.53 4.78 13.62
CA PRO A 233 7.66 3.54 14.35
C PRO A 233 6.28 3.03 14.77
N PHE A 234 6.16 1.70 14.87
CA PHE A 234 5.10 1.05 15.65
C PHE A 234 5.72 0.00 16.57
N THR A 235 5.11 -0.24 17.72
CA THR A 235 5.63 -1.23 18.69
C THR A 235 4.59 -2.31 18.94
N VAL A 236 4.92 -3.55 18.60
CA VAL A 236 4.10 -4.70 18.97
C VAL A 236 4.29 -4.98 20.45
N THR A 237 3.23 -4.83 21.24
CA THR A 237 3.18 -4.97 22.70
C THR A 237 2.63 -6.32 23.12
N ALA A 238 2.82 -6.71 24.38
CA ALA A 238 2.37 -8.00 24.92
C ALA A 238 0.83 -8.10 25.05
#